data_AF-A0A7V5VL84-F1
#
_entry.id   AF-A0A7V5VL84-F1
#
_cell.length_a   1.000
_cell.length_b   1.000
_cell.length_c   1.000
_cell.angle_alpha   90.00
_cell.angle_beta   90.00
_cell.angle_gamma   90.00
#
_symmetry.space_group_name_H-M   'P 1'
#
loop_
_entity.id
_entity.type
_entity.pdbx_description
1 polymer ?
#
loop_
_entity_poly.entity_id
_entity_poly.type
_entity_poly.pdbx_seq_one_letter_code
_entity_poly.pdbx_strand_id
1 'polypeptide(L)' 'MKQVLVDSGGWLSVMIRTDMYHHAGAASYKAMLDQRAHPVTSDYVMDEVITRLYQSGFQMA' A
#
# COMPACT_ATOMS: atom_id res chain seq x y z
N MET A 1 -15.27 13.74 -3.83
CA MET A 1 -14.64 12.49 -3.35
C MET A 1 -13.31 12.82 -2.72
N LYS A 2 -12.99 12.28 -1.55
CA LYS A 2 -11.72 12.54 -0.86
C LYS A 2 -10.63 11.68 -1.49
N GLN A 3 -9.62 12.31 -2.08
CA GLN A 3 -8.43 11.63 -2.58
C GLN A 3 -7.39 11.56 -1.46
N VAL A 4 -6.73 10.41 -1.33
CA VAL A 4 -5.66 10.20 -0.34
C VAL A 4 -4.43 9.73 -1.09
N LEU A 5 -3.37 10.54 -1.07
CA LEU A 5 -2.08 10.14 -1.63
C LEU A 5 -1.46 9.06 -0.74
N VAL A 6 -1.17 7.90 -1.32
CA VAL A 6 -0.54 6.77 -0.64
C VAL A 6 0.89 6.64 -1.12
N ASP A 7 1.83 6.73 -0.18
CA ASP A 7 3.26 6.54 -0.38
C ASP A 7 3.63 5.04 -0.44
N SER A 8 4.87 4.72 -0.83
CA SER A 8 5.35 3.34 -0.99
C SER A 8 5.21 2.53 0.29
N GLY A 9 5.57 3.09 1.45
CA GLY A 9 5.39 2.44 2.75
C GLY A 9 3.93 2.11 3.07
N GLY A 10 3.00 2.97 2.64
CA GLY A 10 1.57 2.74 2.79
C GLY A 10 1.10 1.51 2.03
N TRP A 11 1.55 1.35 0.78
CA TRP A 11 1.24 0.15 -0.01
C TRP A 11 1.91 -1.12 0.52
N LEU A 12 3.19 -1.03 0.89
CA LEU A 12 3.96 -2.20 1.36
C LEU A 12 3.41 -2.75 2.67
N SER A 13 3.03 -1.88 3.60
CA SER A 13 2.37 -2.31 4.84
C SER A 13 1.06 -3.07 4.57
N VAL A 14 0.33 -2.76 3.49
CA VAL A 14 -0.89 -3.51 3.14
C VAL A 14 -0.55 -4.85 2.48
N MET A 15 0.43 -4.88 1.57
CA MET A 15 0.70 -6.04 0.72
C MET A 15 1.62 -7.10 1.34
N ILE A 16 2.60 -6.70 2.16
CA ILE A 16 3.60 -7.59 2.75
C ILE A 16 3.10 -8.06 4.12
N ARG A 17 2.68 -9.34 4.21
CA ARG A 17 2.13 -9.92 5.45
C ARG A 17 3.10 -9.96 6.63
N THR A 18 4.40 -10.01 6.34
CA THR A 18 5.48 -10.03 7.34
C THR A 18 6.01 -8.64 7.66
N ASP A 19 5.45 -7.57 7.07
CA ASP A 19 5.82 -6.21 7.40
C ASP A 19 5.40 -5.88 8.84
N MET A 20 6.28 -5.24 9.61
CA MET A 20 6.00 -4.92 11.01
C MET A 20 4.79 -3.99 11.19
N TYR A 21 4.41 -3.24 10.15
CA TYR A 21 3.25 -2.37 10.11
C TYR A 21 2.04 -3.00 9.46
N HIS A 22 2.06 -4.31 9.13
CA HIS A 22 1.00 -4.94 8.34
C HIS A 22 -0.40 -4.72 8.92
N HIS A 23 -0.56 -4.89 10.22
CA HIS A 23 -1.82 -4.68 10.91
C HIS A 23 -2.29 -3.22 10.85
N ALA A 24 -1.39 -2.26 11.02
CA ALA A 24 -1.70 -0.83 10.98
C ALA A 24 -2.04 -0.38 9.55
N GLY A 25 -1.29 -0.86 8.56
CA GLY A 25 -1.53 -0.62 7.13
C GLY A 25 -2.88 -1.14 6.68
N ALA A 26 -3.18 -2.41 6.98
CA ALA A 26 -4.46 -3.05 6.66
C ALA A 26 -5.64 -2.32 7.32
N ALA A 27 -5.52 -1.94 8.59
CA ALA A 27 -6.57 -1.18 9.29
C ALA A 27 -6.80 0.21 8.67
N SER A 28 -5.72 0.92 8.32
CA SER A 28 -5.80 2.23 7.68
C SER A 28 -6.41 2.13 6.28
N TYR A 29 -6.03 1.13 5.50
CA TYR A 29 -6.61 0.86 4.18
C TYR A 29 -8.10 0.55 4.28
N LYS A 30 -8.50 -0.30 5.22
CA LYS A 30 -9.92 -0.58 5.49
C LYS A 30 -10.69 0.69 5.84
N ALA A 31 -10.16 1.52 6.75
CA ALA A 31 -10.80 2.77 7.15
C ALA A 31 -10.96 3.75 5.97
N MET A 32 -10.01 3.79 5.04
CA MET A 32 -10.12 4.57 3.80
C MET A 32 -11.25 4.06 2.91
N LEU A 33 -11.35 2.74 2.71
CA LEU A 33 -12.44 2.13 1.93
C LEU A 33 -13.81 2.39 2.55
N ASP A 34 -13.93 2.25 3.88
CA ASP A 34 -15.18 2.51 4.62
C ASP A 34 -15.63 3.97 4.47
N GLN A 35 -14.67 4.91 4.37
CA GLN A 35 -14.93 6.35 4.14
C GLN A 35 -15.17 6.70 2.66
N ARG A 36 -15.15 5.72 1.75
CA ARG A 36 -15.20 5.94 0.29
C ARG A 36 -14.10 6.90 -0.19
N ALA A 37 -12.97 6.91 0.51
CA ALA A 37 -11.77 7.61 0.05
C ALA A 37 -11.19 6.89 -1.16
N HIS A 38 -10.59 7.66 -2.06
CA HIS A 38 -9.94 7.14 -3.26
C HIS A 38 -8.43 7.21 -3.04
N PRO A 39 -7.76 6.06 -2.83
CA PRO A 39 -6.30 6.02 -2.78
C PRO A 39 -5.77 6.40 -4.17
N VAL A 40 -4.83 7.33 -4.20
CA VAL A 40 -4.10 7.73 -5.40
C VAL A 40 -2.61 7.66 -5.12
N THR A 41 -1.81 7.46 -6.15
CA THR A 41 -0.35 7.38 -6.04
C THR A 41 0.28 7.84 -7.35
N SER A 42 1.58 8.11 -7.36
CA SER A 42 2.32 8.45 -8.58
C SER A 42 2.94 7.22 -9.23
N ASP A 43 3.36 7.37 -10.48
CA ASP A 43 4.19 6.40 -11.20
C ASP A 43 5.52 6.13 -10.48
N TYR A 44 6.17 7.16 -9.93
CA TYR A 44 7.39 7.00 -9.14
C TYR A 44 7.20 6.13 -7.88
N VAL A 45 6.09 6.35 -7.15
CA VAL A 45 5.78 5.51 -5.98
C VAL A 45 5.48 4.08 -6.42
N MET A 46 4.81 3.89 -7.55
CA MET A 46 4.51 2.57 -8.09
C MET A 46 5.76 1.79 -8.48
N ASP A 47 6.74 2.45 -9.11
CA ASP A 47 8.04 1.85 -9.44
C ASP A 47 8.78 1.36 -8.19
N GLU A 48 8.80 2.17 -7.12
CA GLU A 48 9.40 1.78 -5.84
C GLU A 48 8.66 0.59 -5.20
N VAL A 49 7.32 0.61 -5.18
CA VAL A 49 6.51 -0.48 -4.62
C VAL A 49 6.78 -1.79 -5.36
N ILE A 50 6.77 -1.77 -6.69
CA ILE A 50 7.05 -2.96 -7.51
C ILE A 50 8.46 -3.49 -7.23
N THR A 51 9.45 -2.60 -7.20
CA THR A 51 10.84 -2.96 -6.90
C THR A 51 10.97 -3.64 -5.53
N ARG A 52 10.34 -3.07 -4.50
CA ARG A 52 10.40 -3.61 -3.13
C ARG A 52 9.62 -4.92 -2.97
N LEU A 53 8.48 -5.05 -3.64
CA LEU A 53 7.74 -6.31 -3.66
C LEU A 53 8.59 -7.43 -4.27
N TYR A 54 9.23 -7.18 -5.42
CA TYR A 54 10.15 -8.14 -6.03
C TYR A 54 11.29 -8.54 -5.09
N GLN A 55 11.93 -7.58 -4.42
CA GLN A 55 13.00 -7.83 -3.44
C GLN A 55 12.53 -8.60 -2.20
N SER A 56 11.26 -8.44 -1.80
CA SER A 56 10.66 -9.19 -0.68
C SER A 56 10.34 -10.65 -1.02
N GLY A 57 10.54 -11.07 -2.27
CA GLY A 57 10.13 -12.40 -2.74
C GLY A 57 8.62 -12.51 -3.01
N PHE A 58 7.91 -11.37 -3.08
CA PHE A 58 6.50 -11.33 -3.44
C PHE A 58 6.34 -11.82 -4.89
N GLN A 59 5.62 -12.92 -5.07
CA GLN A 59 5.22 -13.38 -6.39
C GLN A 59 3.85 -12.78 -6.71
N MET A 60 3.78 -11.99 -7.79
CA MET A 60 2.49 -11.64 -8.38
C MET A 60 1.90 -12.94 -8.96
N ALA A 61 0.81 -13.41 -8.34
CA ALA A 61 0.05 -14.55 -8.81
C ALA A 61 -0.61 -14.26 -10.16
#